data_AF-A0A660XDE3-F1
#
_entry.id   AF-A0A660XDE3-F1
#
_cell.length_a   1.000
_cell.length_b   1.000
_cell.length_c   1.000
_cell.angle_alpha   90.00
_cell.angle_beta   90.00
_cell.angle_gamma   90.00
#
_symmetry.space_group_name_H-M   'P 1'
#
loop_
_entity.id
_entity.type
_entity.pdbx_description
1 polymer ?
#
loop_
_entity_poly.entity_id
_entity_poly.type
_entity_poly.pdbx_seq_one_letter_code
_entity_poly.pdbx_strand_id
1 'polypeptide(L)'
;SEQILQRGDLYDLAEAGEVAYIPTEGELVWLDFVTNKYAIADYLHAHKTVKDGYVVFNIDAMGLSRAMQSDGHEYKAVCLSDETALQKLVWWLYIDALGDLENVH
;
A
#
# COMPACT_ATOMS: atom_id res chain seq x y z
N SER A 1 -4.27 1.58 -11.89
CA SER A 1 -2.94 0.96 -12.00
C SER A 1 -2.02 1.72 -12.97
N GLU A 2 -2.28 1.75 -14.29
CA GLU A 2 -1.37 2.38 -15.27
C GLU A 2 -1.02 3.86 -14.98
N GLN A 3 -1.99 4.65 -14.52
CA GLN A 3 -1.75 6.05 -14.15
C GLN A 3 -0.71 6.19 -13.02
N ILE A 4 -0.72 5.30 -12.04
CA ILE A 4 0.27 5.29 -10.95
C ILE A 4 1.65 4.90 -11.49
N LEU A 5 1.71 3.91 -12.38
CA LEU A 5 2.96 3.45 -12.97
C LEU A 5 3.63 4.52 -13.84
N GLN A 6 2.85 5.25 -14.65
CA GLN A 6 3.35 6.28 -15.56
C GLN A 6 3.85 7.55 -14.87
N ARG A 7 3.42 7.81 -13.63
CA ARG A 7 3.86 8.99 -12.87
C ARG A 7 5.34 8.86 -12.46
N GLY A 8 6.09 9.95 -12.49
CA GLY A 8 7.46 9.97 -11.95
C GLY A 8 7.48 9.81 -10.43
N ASP A 9 6.61 10.56 -9.75
CA ASP A 9 6.45 10.60 -8.29
C ASP A 9 4.97 10.58 -7.87
N LEU A 10 4.74 10.33 -6.58
CA LEU A 10 3.43 10.31 -5.93
C LEU A 10 3.40 11.22 -4.69
N TYR A 11 4.13 12.34 -4.70
CA TYR A 11 4.24 13.24 -3.53
C TYR A 11 2.88 13.76 -3.05
N ASP A 12 2.00 14.14 -3.98
CA ASP A 12 0.62 14.54 -3.68
C ASP A 12 -0.16 13.47 -2.89
N LEU A 13 0.02 12.20 -3.23
CA LEU A 13 -0.63 11.09 -2.55
C LEU A 13 0.01 10.81 -1.19
N ALA A 14 1.33 10.91 -1.09
CA ALA A 14 2.06 10.78 0.16
C ALA A 14 1.69 11.88 1.16
N GLU A 15 1.61 13.13 0.71
CA GLU A 15 1.18 14.28 1.52
C GLU A 15 -0.29 14.17 1.95
N ALA A 16 -1.16 13.67 1.07
CA ALA A 16 -2.56 13.43 1.43
C ALA A 16 -2.72 12.35 2.51
N GLY A 17 -1.85 11.34 2.50
CA GLY A 17 -1.85 10.24 3.46
C GLY A 17 -3.00 9.24 3.29
N GLU A 18 -3.89 9.44 2.31
CA GLU A 18 -5.02 8.56 2.00
C GLU A 18 -5.18 8.39 0.49
N VAL A 19 -5.36 7.15 0.02
CA VAL A 19 -5.47 6.81 -1.41
C VAL A 19 -6.54 5.74 -1.64
N ALA A 20 -7.43 5.98 -2.60
CA ALA A 20 -8.32 4.95 -3.14
C ALA A 20 -7.71 4.33 -4.40
N TYR A 21 -7.47 3.02 -4.39
CA TYR A 21 -6.79 2.30 -5.46
C TYR A 21 -7.62 1.11 -5.95
N ILE A 22 -7.84 1.02 -7.27
CA ILE A 22 -8.43 -0.17 -7.90
C ILE A 22 -7.30 -1.13 -8.28
N PRO A 23 -7.19 -2.30 -7.61
CA PRO A 23 -6.17 -3.29 -7.92
C PRO A 23 -6.45 -3.98 -9.25
N THR A 24 -5.37 -4.44 -9.87
CA THR A 24 -5.41 -5.37 -10.98
C THR A 24 -5.82 -6.77 -10.52
N GLU A 25 -6.24 -7.62 -11.45
CA GLU A 25 -6.53 -9.03 -11.16
C GLU A 25 -5.32 -9.75 -10.52
N GLY A 26 -4.10 -9.50 -11.01
CA GLY A 26 -2.89 -10.08 -10.45
C GLY A 26 -2.62 -9.66 -9.00
N GLU A 27 -2.89 -8.40 -8.65
CA GLU A 27 -2.77 -7.90 -7.27
C GLU A 27 -3.86 -8.49 -6.36
N LEU A 28 -5.06 -8.76 -6.88
CA LEU A 28 -6.11 -9.46 -6.14
C LEU A 28 -5.74 -10.92 -5.87
N VAL A 29 -5.21 -11.62 -6.88
CA VAL A 29 -4.70 -13.00 -6.72
C VAL A 29 -3.56 -13.04 -5.72
N TRP A 30 -2.65 -12.07 -5.77
CA TRP A 30 -1.60 -11.92 -4.77
C TRP A 30 -2.20 -11.76 -3.36
N LEU A 31 -3.15 -10.82 -3.19
CA LEU A 31 -3.79 -10.57 -1.91
C LEU A 31 -4.38 -11.86 -1.33
N ASP A 32 -5.14 -12.61 -2.12
CA ASP A 32 -5.76 -13.86 -1.67
C ASP A 32 -4.71 -14.94 -1.32
N PHE A 33 -3.58 -14.97 -2.05
CA PHE A 33 -2.48 -15.90 -1.78
C PHE A 33 -1.75 -15.59 -0.46
N VAL A 34 -1.63 -14.31 -0.09
CA VAL A 34 -0.83 -13.85 1.07
C VAL A 34 -1.66 -13.44 2.30
N THR A 35 -2.98 -13.36 2.19
CA THR A 35 -3.88 -13.06 3.33
C THR A 35 -3.68 -14.10 4.46
N ASN A 36 -3.73 -13.63 5.70
CA ASN A 36 -3.40 -14.31 6.96
C ASN A 36 -1.93 -14.74 7.12
N LYS A 37 -1.05 -14.35 6.20
CA LYS A 37 0.40 -14.61 6.29
C LYS A 37 1.22 -13.35 6.53
N TYR A 38 0.71 -12.20 6.07
CA TYR A 38 1.37 -10.91 6.20
C TYR A 38 0.34 -9.85 6.60
N ALA A 39 0.68 -9.05 7.59
CA ALA A 39 -0.14 -7.97 8.12
C ALA A 39 -0.49 -6.94 7.05
N ILE A 40 0.38 -6.66 6.07
CA ILE A 40 0.05 -5.79 4.94
C ILE A 40 -1.11 -6.34 4.09
N ALA A 41 -1.14 -7.66 3.88
CA ALA A 41 -2.23 -8.31 3.15
C ALA A 41 -3.52 -8.24 3.97
N ASP A 42 -3.44 -8.52 5.27
CA ASP A 42 -4.61 -8.45 6.16
C ASP A 42 -5.17 -7.03 6.26
N TYR A 43 -4.29 -6.04 6.30
CA TYR A 43 -4.65 -4.63 6.24
C TYR A 43 -5.40 -4.30 4.96
N LEU A 44 -4.84 -4.61 3.77
CA LEU A 44 -5.50 -4.34 2.50
C LEU A 44 -6.82 -5.10 2.36
N HIS A 45 -6.89 -6.33 2.89
CA HIS A 45 -8.10 -7.12 2.91
C HIS A 45 -9.19 -6.50 3.79
N ALA A 46 -8.83 -5.96 4.95
CA ALA A 46 -9.76 -5.31 5.88
C ALA A 46 -10.24 -3.94 5.36
N HIS A 47 -9.43 -3.26 4.55
CA HIS A 47 -9.71 -1.91 4.05
C HIS A 47 -10.14 -1.88 2.57
N LYS A 48 -10.53 -3.02 2.01
CA LYS A 48 -11.14 -3.07 0.68
C LYS A 48 -12.66 -2.89 0.74
N THR A 49 -13.20 -2.17 -0.23
CA THR A 49 -14.64 -2.02 -0.46
C THR A 49 -15.00 -2.44 -1.88
N VAL A 50 -16.29 -2.68 -2.14
CA VAL A 50 -16.79 -2.89 -3.50
C VAL A 50 -17.61 -1.67 -3.89
N LYS A 51 -17.20 -0.99 -4.96
CA LYS A 51 -17.88 0.19 -5.48
C LYS A 51 -18.08 0.03 -6.98
N ASP A 52 -19.33 0.17 -7.43
CA ASP A 52 -19.70 0.04 -8.84
C ASP A 52 -19.22 -1.26 -9.52
N GLY A 53 -19.14 -2.35 -8.74
CA GLY A 53 -18.68 -3.66 -9.20
C GLY A 53 -17.15 -3.86 -9.17
N TYR A 54 -16.38 -2.85 -8.75
CA TYR A 54 -14.93 -2.92 -8.64
C TYR A 54 -14.50 -3.03 -7.17
N VAL A 55 -13.46 -3.82 -6.91
CA VAL A 55 -12.75 -3.79 -5.63
C VAL A 55 -11.94 -2.49 -5.57
N VAL A 56 -11.98 -1.82 -4.42
CA VAL A 56 -11.21 -0.60 -4.15
C VAL A 56 -10.49 -0.78 -2.83
N PHE A 57 -9.17 -0.68 -2.83
CA PHE A 57 -8.36 -0.57 -1.62
C PHE A 57 -8.38 0.87 -1.14
N ASN A 58 -8.77 1.09 0.12
CA ASN A 58 -8.75 2.39 0.76
C ASN A 58 -7.54 2.40 1.69
N ILE A 59 -6.45 2.99 1.24
CA ILE A 59 -5.13 2.91 1.87
C ILE A 59 -4.88 4.21 2.61
N ASP A 60 -4.76 4.13 3.94
CA ASP A 60 -4.22 5.17 4.79
C ASP A 60 -2.74 4.89 5.09
N ALA A 61 -1.89 5.90 4.93
CA ALA A 61 -0.43 5.79 5.05
C ALA A 61 0.01 5.28 6.43
N MET A 62 -0.69 5.70 7.49
CA MET A 62 -0.36 5.29 8.87
C MET A 62 -0.67 3.81 9.12
N GLY A 63 -1.85 3.34 8.74
CA GLY A 63 -2.30 1.96 8.86
C GLY A 63 -1.46 1.03 8.01
N LEU A 64 -1.16 1.44 6.78
CA LEU A 64 -0.21 0.77 5.89
C LEU A 64 1.16 0.60 6.57
N SER A 65 1.73 1.68 7.10
CA SER A 65 3.07 1.68 7.69
C SER A 65 3.15 0.79 8.93
N ARG A 66 2.11 0.80 9.79
CA ARG A 66 2.03 -0.09 10.95
C ARG A 66 1.95 -1.57 10.54
N ALA A 67 1.18 -1.88 9.50
CA ALA A 67 1.08 -3.24 8.99
C ALA A 67 2.43 -3.73 8.45
N MET A 68 3.11 -2.88 7.66
CA MET A 68 4.46 -3.15 7.13
C MET A 68 5.50 -3.39 8.24
N GLN A 69 5.51 -2.54 9.26
CA GLN A 69 6.39 -2.72 10.43
C GLN A 69 6.11 -4.03 11.18
N SER A 70 4.85 -4.43 11.30
CA SER A 70 4.47 -5.71 11.93
C SER A 70 5.00 -6.92 11.16
N ASP A 71 5.17 -6.80 9.84
CA ASP A 71 5.76 -7.85 9.00
C ASP A 71 7.31 -7.85 9.05
N GLY A 72 7.92 -6.87 9.71
CA GLY A 72 9.38 -6.68 9.69
C GLY A 72 9.90 -6.23 8.32
N HIS A 73 9.05 -5.60 7.52
CA HIS A 73 9.39 -5.14 6.17
C HIS A 73 9.14 -3.64 6.05
N GLU A 74 10.20 -2.88 5.82
CA GLU A 74 10.14 -1.41 5.89
C GLU A 74 9.66 -0.76 4.59
N TYR A 75 9.57 -1.48 3.47
CA TYR A 75 9.21 -0.85 2.20
C TYR A 75 8.67 -1.80 1.14
N LYS A 76 8.63 -3.12 1.35
CA LYS A 76 8.20 -4.06 0.30
C LYS A 76 7.12 -5.01 0.76
N ALA A 77 6.03 -5.09 0.00
CA ALA A 77 5.01 -6.09 0.21
C ALA A 77 5.55 -7.43 -0.32
N VAL A 78 5.58 -8.44 0.55
CA VAL A 78 6.21 -9.72 0.24
C VAL A 78 5.45 -10.44 -0.88
N CYS A 79 6.20 -11.09 -1.77
CA CYS A 79 5.68 -11.79 -2.95
C CYS A 79 4.93 -10.91 -3.96
N LEU A 80 4.95 -9.58 -3.81
CA LEU A 80 4.44 -8.64 -4.80
C LEU A 80 5.57 -8.20 -5.73
N SER A 81 5.28 -8.08 -7.03
CA SER A 81 6.26 -7.58 -8.00
C SER A 81 6.47 -6.07 -7.84
N ASP A 82 7.74 -5.65 -7.98
CA ASP A 82 8.19 -4.26 -7.99
C ASP A 82 7.60 -3.45 -9.16
N GLU A 83 7.11 -4.14 -10.19
CA GLU A 83 6.47 -3.54 -11.37
C GLU A 83 4.97 -3.29 -11.18
N THR A 84 4.41 -3.62 -10.01
CA THR A 84 3.00 -3.36 -9.73
C THR A 84 2.76 -1.94 -9.23
N ALA A 85 1.62 -1.36 -9.59
CA ALA A 85 1.22 -0.06 -9.08
C ALA A 85 1.00 -0.09 -7.56
N LEU A 86 0.52 -1.22 -7.03
CA LEU A 86 0.38 -1.41 -5.59
C LEU A 86 1.73 -1.38 -4.87
N GLN A 87 2.76 -2.05 -5.39
CA GLN A 87 4.09 -2.00 -4.79
C GLN A 87 4.68 -0.58 -4.82
N LYS A 88 4.43 0.16 -5.90
CA LYS A 88 4.80 1.57 -5.98
C LYS A 88 4.06 2.43 -4.94
N LEU A 89 2.75 2.21 -4.75
CA LEU A 89 1.99 2.91 -3.70
C LEU A 89 2.54 2.59 -2.31
N VAL A 90 2.90 1.33 -2.04
CA VAL A 90 3.48 0.94 -0.75
C VAL A 90 4.76 1.72 -0.46
N TRP A 91 5.64 1.90 -1.45
CA TRP A 91 6.86 2.71 -1.27
C TRP A 91 6.59 4.17 -0.94
N TRP A 92 5.63 4.79 -1.64
CA TRP A 92 5.37 6.21 -1.51
C TRP A 92 4.54 6.57 -0.28
N LEU A 93 3.70 5.65 0.20
CA LEU A 93 2.83 5.86 1.36
C LEU A 93 3.44 5.34 2.66
N TYR A 94 4.54 4.60 2.62
CA TYR A 94 5.24 4.18 3.82
C TYR A 94 5.84 5.39 4.53
N ILE A 95 5.49 5.56 5.80
CA ILE A 95 6.03 6.55 6.71
C ILE A 95 6.87 5.81 7.74
N ASP A 96 8.15 6.13 7.79
CA ASP A 96 8.99 5.65 8.87
C ASP A 96 8.65 6.41 10.16
N ALA A 97 7.76 5.82 10.96
CA ALA A 97 7.35 6.38 12.25
C ALA A 97 8.53 6.56 13.24
N LEU A 98 9.71 5.99 12.97
CA LEU A 98 10.92 6.18 13.78
C LEU A 98 11.88 7.24 13.21
N GLY A 99 11.83 7.57 11.92
CA GLY A 99 12.70 8.56 11.28
C GLY A 99 12.17 10.00 11.26
N ASP A 100 10.84 10.18 11.24
CA ASP A 100 10.24 11.52 11.14
C ASP A 100 10.13 12.28 12.48
N LEU A 101 10.38 11.62 13.62
CA LEU A 101 10.48 12.27 14.92
C LEU A 101 11.86 12.91 15.16
N GLU A 102 12.89 12.57 14.38
CA GLU A 102 14.24 13.13 14.53
C GLU A 102 14.51 14.38 13.67
N ASN A 103 13.64 14.71 12.71
CA ASN A 103 13.81 15.86 11.81
C ASN A 103 12.91 17.06 12.11
N VAL A 104 12.29 17.11 13.30
CA VAL A 104 11.62 18.32 13.82
C VAL A 104 12.54 18.99 14.84
N HIS A 105 13.61 19.63 14.35
CA HIS A 105 14.46 20.53 15.14
C HIS A 105 14.75 21.84 14.40
#